data_AF-A0A2G2GGN8-F1
#
_entry.id   AF-A0A2G2GGN8-F1
#
_cell.length_a   1.000
_cell.length_b   1.000
_cell.length_c   1.000
_cell.angle_alpha   90.00
_cell.angle_beta   90.00
_cell.angle_gamma   90.00
#
_symmetry.space_group_name_H-M   'P 1'
#
loop_
_entity.id
_entity.type
_entity.pdbx_description
1 polymer ?
#
loop_
_entity_poly.entity_id
_entity_poly.type
_entity_poly.pdbx_seq_one_letter_code
_entity_poly.pdbx_strand_id
1 'polypeptide(L)'
;MLQETIMRMHDTGSCTVAAPSIICAKNHADIITTQAKDIGVTPLHIILEPMGRNTAPVAAIATEIINNYDPNGLILLLDADHYIEDIAEFWRCVARAANIERLYKHIKSVKMGREHPHSR
;
A
#
# COMPACT_ATOMS: atom_id res chain seq x y z
N MET A 1 -7.01 -10.34 6.36
CA MET A 1 -6.94 -8.87 6.15
C MET A 1 -6.02 -8.20 7.16
N LEU A 2 -5.47 -7.02 6.83
CA LEU A 2 -4.18 -6.46 7.28
C LEU A 2 -2.99 -7.40 7.13
N GLN A 3 -2.89 -8.48 7.91
CA GLN A 3 -1.77 -9.43 7.83
C GLN A 3 -1.62 -10.01 6.42
N GLU A 4 -2.72 -10.42 5.78
CA GLU A 4 -2.72 -10.83 4.37
C GLU A 4 -2.21 -9.74 3.42
N THR A 5 -2.57 -8.48 3.67
CA THR A 5 -2.11 -7.33 2.87
C THR A 5 -0.62 -7.10 3.03
N ILE A 6 -0.11 -7.27 4.25
CA ILE A 6 1.32 -7.19 4.54
C ILE A 6 2.06 -8.38 3.91
N MET A 7 1.54 -9.60 4.05
CA MET A 7 2.15 -10.82 3.51
C MET A 7 2.19 -10.83 1.98
N ARG A 8 1.25 -10.16 1.29
CA ARG A 8 1.31 -9.96 -0.17
C ARG A 8 2.59 -9.25 -0.63
N MET A 9 3.27 -8.52 0.26
CA MET A 9 4.54 -7.85 -0.04
C MET A 9 5.76 -8.78 0.05
N HIS A 10 5.58 -10.06 0.37
CA HIS A 10 6.70 -11.02 0.46
C HIS A 10 7.12 -11.54 -0.92
N ASP A 11 6.16 -11.82 -1.80
CA ASP A 11 6.39 -12.29 -3.15
C ASP A 11 5.93 -11.23 -4.15
N THR A 12 6.85 -10.33 -4.49
CA THR A 12 6.57 -9.14 -5.31
C THR A 12 6.94 -9.31 -6.78
N GLY A 13 7.22 -10.56 -7.20
CA GLY A 13 7.69 -10.87 -8.54
C GLY A 13 8.96 -10.09 -8.90
N SER A 14 8.91 -9.29 -9.96
CA SER A 14 10.04 -8.47 -10.42
C SER A 14 10.15 -7.09 -9.77
N CYS A 15 9.17 -6.70 -8.94
CA CYS A 15 9.18 -5.41 -8.27
C CYS A 15 10.06 -5.46 -7.01
N THR A 16 10.93 -4.47 -6.81
CA THR A 16 11.57 -4.24 -5.51
C THR A 16 10.69 -3.31 -4.69
N VAL A 17 10.28 -3.75 -3.51
CA VAL A 17 9.34 -3.02 -2.64
C VAL A 17 9.94 -2.89 -1.26
N ALA A 18 9.85 -1.69 -0.68
CA ALA A 18 10.28 -1.44 0.69
C ALA A 18 9.31 -2.06 1.70
N ALA A 19 9.73 -2.16 2.96
CA ALA A 19 8.82 -2.50 4.05
C ALA A 19 7.60 -1.56 4.06
N PRO A 20 6.39 -2.06 4.38
CA PRO A 20 5.18 -1.28 4.26
C PRO A 20 5.15 -0.14 5.28
N SER A 21 4.62 1.01 4.86
CA SER A 21 4.17 2.05 5.78
C SER A 21 2.67 1.85 6.03
N ILE A 22 2.26 1.81 7.29
CA ILE A 22 0.87 1.56 7.68
C ILE A 22 0.28 2.86 8.20
N ILE A 23 -0.92 3.18 7.73
CA ILE A 23 -1.62 4.40 8.11
C ILE A 23 -2.92 4.01 8.78
N CYS A 24 -3.17 4.59 9.94
CA CYS A 24 -4.30 4.17 10.76
C CYS A 24 -4.78 5.26 11.73
N ALA A 25 -6.00 5.08 12.23
CA ALA A 25 -6.47 5.85 13.36
C ALA A 25 -5.69 5.49 14.62
N LYS A 26 -5.49 6.47 15.52
CA LYS A 26 -4.68 6.34 16.75
C LYS A 26 -5.08 5.13 17.62
N ASN A 27 -6.36 4.80 17.68
CA ASN A 27 -6.89 3.68 18.45
C ASN A 27 -6.53 2.30 17.87
N HIS A 28 -5.95 2.22 16.66
CA HIS A 28 -5.56 0.96 16.02
C HIS A 28 -4.04 0.71 16.01
N ALA A 29 -3.21 1.63 16.49
CA ALA A 29 -1.76 1.49 16.41
C ALA A 29 -1.20 0.26 17.14
N ASP A 30 -1.71 -0.02 18.34
CA ASP A 30 -1.22 -1.14 19.15
C ASP A 30 -1.54 -2.50 18.49
N ILE A 31 -2.75 -2.63 17.96
CA ILE A 31 -3.19 -3.86 17.29
C ILE A 31 -2.47 -4.06 15.95
N ILE A 32 -2.21 -2.98 15.20
CA ILE A 32 -1.41 -3.04 13.96
C ILE A 32 0.01 -3.50 14.25
N THR A 33 0.64 -2.92 15.28
CA THR A 33 2.00 -3.29 15.68
C THR A 33 2.08 -4.76 16.07
N THR A 34 1.10 -5.23 16.86
CA THR A 34 1.01 -6.63 17.27
C THR A 34 0.83 -7.55 16.06
N GLN A 35 -0.14 -7.27 15.20
CA GLN A 35 -0.41 -8.10 14.02
C GLN A 35 0.78 -8.17 13.04
N ALA A 36 1.50 -7.07 12.82
CA ALA A 36 2.69 -7.06 11.98
C ALA A 36 3.82 -7.90 12.59
N LYS A 37 4.02 -7.77 13.92
CA LYS A 37 5.00 -8.57 14.66
C LYS A 37 4.68 -10.06 14.62
N ASP A 38 3.41 -10.44 14.72
CA ASP A 38 2.97 -11.84 14.70
C ASP A 38 3.32 -12.55 13.37
N ILE A 39 3.43 -11.80 12.27
CA ILE A 39 3.87 -12.31 10.96
C ILE A 39 5.34 -11.99 10.65
N GLY A 40 6.11 -11.52 11.64
CA GLY A 40 7.54 -11.24 11.51
C GLY A 40 7.88 -10.02 10.66
N VAL A 41 6.94 -9.12 10.42
CA VAL A 41 7.17 -7.90 9.63
C VAL A 41 7.29 -6.69 10.53
N THR A 42 8.35 -5.90 10.30
CA THR A 42 8.51 -4.58 10.93
C THR A 42 8.09 -3.51 9.91
N PRO A 43 6.99 -2.78 10.14
CA PRO A 43 6.61 -1.67 9.27
C PRO A 43 7.70 -0.59 9.24
N LEU A 44 7.88 0.07 8.10
CA LEU A 44 8.81 1.19 7.98
C LEU A 44 8.33 2.39 8.80
N HIS A 45 7.03 2.66 8.70
CA HIS A 45 6.35 3.72 9.45
C HIS A 45 4.96 3.24 9.89
N ILE A 46 4.52 3.67 11.08
CA ILE A 46 3.12 3.64 11.49
C ILE A 46 2.68 5.09 11.66
N ILE A 47 1.84 5.56 10.74
CA ILE A 47 1.41 6.95 10.66
C ILE A 47 0.00 7.06 11.23
N LEU A 48 -0.16 7.94 12.21
CA LEU A 48 -1.43 8.15 12.87
C LEU A 48 -2.20 9.29 12.20
N GLU A 49 -3.38 8.99 11.69
CA GLU A 49 -4.28 10.03 11.19
C GLU A 49 -4.94 10.77 12.36
N PRO A 50 -4.94 12.12 12.36
CA PRO A 50 -5.57 12.91 13.42
C PRO A 50 -7.10 12.79 13.39
N MET A 51 -7.67 12.53 12.22
CA MET A 51 -9.09 12.24 12.01
C MET A 51 -9.19 11.21 10.89
N GLY A 52 -9.97 10.13 11.08
CA GLY A 52 -10.17 9.06 10.09
C GLY A 52 -10.98 9.53 8.88
N ARG A 53 -10.43 10.48 8.13
CA ARG A 53 -11.08 11.21 7.03
C ARG A 53 -10.12 11.28 5.83
N ASN A 54 -10.12 10.18 5.08
CA ASN A 54 -9.79 10.09 3.65
C ASN A 54 -8.36 9.78 3.22
N THR A 55 -8.28 9.13 2.06
CA THR A 55 -7.09 8.72 1.29
C THR A 55 -6.21 9.88 0.79
N ALA A 56 -6.74 11.11 0.72
CA ALA A 56 -6.03 12.26 0.13
C ALA A 56 -4.91 12.83 1.03
N PRO A 57 -5.15 13.14 2.32
CA PRO A 57 -4.07 13.51 3.25
C PRO A 57 -2.98 12.45 3.36
N VAL A 58 -3.36 11.17 3.31
CA VAL A 58 -2.46 10.02 3.28
C VAL A 58 -1.53 10.04 2.09
N ALA A 59 -2.09 10.20 0.89
CA ALA A 59 -1.30 10.25 -0.33
C ALA A 59 -0.29 11.42 -0.30
N ALA A 60 -0.67 12.57 0.28
CA ALA A 60 0.22 13.70 0.45
C ALA A 60 1.39 13.39 1.41
N ILE A 61 1.11 12.80 2.58
CA ILE A 61 2.16 12.41 3.54
C ILE A 61 3.08 11.35 2.94
N ALA A 62 2.53 10.32 2.29
CA ALA A 62 3.31 9.27 1.63
C ALA A 62 4.21 9.84 0.52
N THR A 63 3.71 10.83 -0.24
CA THR A 63 4.48 11.52 -1.28
C THR A 63 5.64 12.29 -0.68
N GLU A 64 5.43 13.03 0.41
CA GLU A 64 6.49 13.78 1.07
C GLU A 64 7.57 12.86 1.66
N ILE A 65 7.15 11.74 2.27
CA ILE A 65 8.08 10.71 2.76
C ILE A 65 8.94 10.22 1.59
N ILE A 66 8.33 9.78 0.49
CA ILE A 66 9.07 9.21 -0.65
C ILE A 66 9.95 10.24 -1.34
N ASN A 67 9.54 11.51 -1.45
CA ASN A 67 10.39 12.57 -2.00
C ASN A 67 11.73 12.72 -1.24
N ASN A 68 11.74 12.44 0.07
CA ASN A 68 12.95 12.51 0.88
C ASN A 68 13.82 11.23 0.79
N TYR A 69 13.25 10.07 0.41
CA TYR A 69 13.97 8.79 0.28
C TYR A 69 14.38 8.45 -1.16
N ASP A 70 13.45 8.58 -2.11
CA ASP A 70 13.64 8.38 -3.54
C ASP A 70 12.66 9.27 -4.33
N PRO A 71 13.09 10.45 -4.82
CA PRO A 71 12.24 11.34 -5.61
C PRO A 71 11.63 10.70 -6.87
N ASN A 72 12.24 9.62 -7.37
CA ASN A 72 11.75 8.88 -8.53
C ASN A 72 10.93 7.63 -8.14
N GLY A 73 10.86 7.31 -6.85
CA GLY A 73 10.20 6.12 -6.31
C GLY A 73 8.70 6.14 -6.53
N LEU A 74 8.11 4.97 -6.76
CA LEU A 74 6.65 4.82 -6.94
C LEU A 74 5.97 4.50 -5.61
N ILE A 75 4.74 4.98 -5.47
CA ILE A 75 3.89 4.72 -4.30
C ILE A 75 2.78 3.76 -4.70
N LEU A 76 2.73 2.60 -4.05
CA LEU A 76 1.61 1.68 -4.14
C LEU A 76 0.72 1.88 -2.91
N LEU A 77 -0.50 2.38 -3.13
CA LEU A 77 -1.47 2.61 -2.07
C LEU A 77 -2.50 1.47 -2.06
N LEU A 78 -2.64 0.80 -0.93
CA LEU A 78 -3.52 -0.36 -0.77
C LEU A 78 -4.44 -0.15 0.43
N ASP A 79 -5.72 -0.46 0.24
CA ASP A 79 -6.66 -0.58 1.35
C ASP A 79 -6.36 -1.90 2.11
N ALA A 80 -6.30 -1.83 3.44
CA ALA A 80 -5.92 -2.96 4.29
C ALA A 80 -6.99 -4.09 4.31
N ASP A 81 -8.20 -3.78 3.87
CA ASP A 81 -9.39 -4.63 3.80
C ASP A 81 -9.74 -5.06 2.37
N HIS A 82 -8.76 -5.06 1.45
CA HIS A 82 -8.96 -5.71 0.16
C HIS A 82 -8.58 -7.19 0.20
N TYR A 83 -9.50 -8.02 -0.28
CA TYR A 83 -9.24 -9.42 -0.59
C TYR A 83 -8.78 -9.51 -2.05
N ILE A 84 -7.63 -10.15 -2.26
CA ILE A 84 -7.01 -10.37 -3.58
C ILE A 84 -6.68 -11.85 -3.63
N GLU A 85 -7.35 -12.57 -4.53
CA GLU A 85 -7.21 -14.02 -4.68
C GLU A 85 -5.93 -14.39 -5.42
N ASP A 86 -5.67 -13.73 -6.57
CA ASP A 86 -4.48 -13.97 -7.38
C ASP A 86 -3.38 -12.93 -7.10
N ILE A 87 -2.46 -13.29 -6.19
CA ILE A 87 -1.33 -12.45 -5.80
C ILE A 87 -0.35 -12.28 -6.97
N ALA A 88 -0.18 -13.29 -7.81
CA ALA A 88 0.75 -13.25 -8.94
C ALA A 88 0.27 -12.27 -10.02
N GLU A 89 -1.02 -12.35 -10.38
CA GLU A 89 -1.61 -11.41 -11.36
C GLU A 89 -1.69 -9.99 -10.80
N PHE A 90 -1.94 -9.83 -9.49
CA PHE A 90 -1.83 -8.52 -8.82
C PHE A 90 -0.45 -7.89 -9.05
N TRP A 91 0.64 -8.62 -8.80
CA TRP A 91 1.99 -8.08 -9.00
C TRP A 91 2.35 -7.88 -10.47
N ARG A 92 1.83 -8.71 -11.39
CA ARG A 92 1.96 -8.45 -12.83
C ARG A 92 1.30 -7.14 -13.23
N CYS A 93 0.10 -6.86 -12.71
CA CYS A 93 -0.60 -5.61 -12.95
C CYS A 93 0.17 -4.41 -12.37
N VAL A 94 0.69 -4.52 -11.14
CA VAL A 94 1.53 -3.48 -10.52
C VAL A 94 2.79 -3.22 -11.35
N ALA A 95 3.50 -4.26 -11.78
CA ALA A 95 4.71 -4.12 -12.60
C ALA A 95 4.41 -3.45 -13.96
N ARG A 96 3.28 -3.77 -14.58
CA ARG A 96 2.84 -3.12 -15.82
C ARG A 96 2.54 -1.64 -15.59
N ALA A 97 1.80 -1.32 -14.53
CA ALA A 97 1.50 0.07 -14.18
C ALA A 97 2.79 0.86 -13.90
N ALA A 98 3.73 0.31 -13.13
CA ALA A 98 5.01 0.93 -12.83
C ALA A 98 5.83 1.23 -14.10
N ASN A 99 5.81 0.32 -15.08
CA ASN A 99 6.49 0.54 -16.36
C ASN A 99 5.82 1.65 -17.20
N ILE A 100 4.49 1.70 -17.23
CA ILE A 100 3.74 2.80 -17.90
C ILE A 100 4.09 4.13 -17.24
N GLU A 101 4.06 4.21 -15.90
CA GLU A 101 4.39 5.43 -15.16
C GLU A 101 5.82 5.91 -15.40
N ARG A 102 6.79 5.00 -15.52
CA ARG A 102 8.17 5.39 -15.86
C ARG A 102 8.26 6.08 -17.23
N LEU A 103 7.30 5.82 -18.13
CA LEU A 103 7.19 6.47 -19.43
C LEU A 103 6.44 7.82 -19.35
N TYR A 104 5.58 8.04 -18.35
CA TYR A 104 4.77 9.25 -18.16
C TYR A 104 4.99 9.89 -16.78
N LYS A 105 5.76 11.00 -16.72
CA LYS A 105 6.32 11.56 -15.47
C LYS A 105 5.35 12.25 -14.48
N HIS A 106 4.02 12.12 -14.56
CA HIS A 106 3.11 12.97 -13.77
C HIS A 106 1.92 12.25 -13.08
N ILE A 107 1.98 12.27 -11.73
CA ILE A 107 0.95 12.03 -10.70
C ILE A 107 0.59 10.55 -10.41
N LYS A 108 0.80 10.16 -9.13
CA LYS A 108 0.92 8.79 -8.64
C LYS A 108 -0.23 8.39 -7.70
N SER A 109 -1.06 7.44 -8.10
CA SER A 109 -1.76 6.50 -7.22
C SER A 109 -2.43 5.40 -8.05
N VAL A 110 -1.98 4.15 -7.93
CA VAL A 110 -2.72 3.01 -8.50
C VAL A 110 -3.75 2.57 -7.46
N LYS A 111 -5.01 2.95 -7.65
CA LYS A 111 -6.13 2.37 -6.90
C LYS A 111 -6.67 1.19 -7.68
N MET A 112 -6.36 -0.03 -7.25
CA MET A 112 -7.04 -1.22 -7.79
C MET A 112 -8.48 -1.21 -7.29
N GLY A 113 -9.43 -0.99 -8.21
CA GLY A 113 -10.87 -1.04 -7.93
C GLY A 113 -11.34 -2.48 -7.74
N ARG A 114 -12.45 -2.66 -7.03
CA ARG A 114 -13.14 -3.96 -6.91
C ARG A 114 -13.69 -4.36 -8.28
N GLU A 115 -13.37 -5.56 -8.75
CA GLU A 115 -14.24 -6.27 -9.69
C GLU A 115 -15.14 -7.22 -8.91
N HIS A 116 -16.29 -6.73 -8.46
CA HIS A 116 -17.44 -7.61 -8.27
C HIS A 116 -18.74 -6.87 -8.65
N PRO A 117 -19.59 -7.46 -9.51
CA PRO A 117 -20.90 -6.94 -9.81
C PRO A 117 -21.84 -7.33 -8.68
N HIS A 118 -22.18 -6.40 -7.78
CA HIS A 118 -23.37 -6.58 -6.95
C HIS A 118 -24.51 -5.76 -7.52
N SER A 119 -25.27 -6.48 -8.34
CA SER A 119 -26.71 -6.30 -8.50
C SER A 119 -27.43 -6.48 -7.16
N ARG A 120 -28.43 -5.61 -6.98
CA ARG A 120 -29.51 -5.53 -5.97
C ARG A 120 -29.18 -4.82 -4.68
#